data_AF-A0A937NMU0-F1
#
_entry.id   AF-A0A937NMU0-F1
#
_cell.length_a   1.000
_cell.length_b   1.000
_cell.length_c   1.000
_cell.angle_alpha   90.00
_cell.angle_beta   90.00
_cell.angle_gamma   90.00
#
_symmetry.space_group_name_H-M   'P 1'
#
loop_
_entity.id
_entity.type
_entity.pdbx_description
1 polymer ?
#
loop_
_entity_poly.entity_id
_entity_poly.type
_entity_poly.pdbx_seq_one_letter_code
_entity_poly.pdbx_strand_id
1 'polypeptide(L)'
;MPAFLQSIAAWLATVRGDLYAITAVMAIVWAASEVVIGYPDRPVRALRTGGAWVLMLANALFACVALAASLTLIPDSASVWMALGVGLSWQAMLRGGINIQPVPISSAPGAGGEQSLGVPLNELYARLQSFCVGQIQRQLVGERVTLMEQAIAKLDTPDLARIARLVIAALAEATAEAEQYIQKIETSSDLSEERREIMLISLILDNGGADVLRQRVREQRKA
;
A
#
# COMPACT_ATOMS: atom_id res chain seq x y z
N MET A 1 -42.24 3.27 -7.59
CA MET A 1 -40.77 3.10 -7.50
C MET A 1 -40.35 2.07 -8.53
N PRO A 2 -39.23 2.25 -9.25
CA PRO A 2 -38.76 1.26 -10.22
C PRO A 2 -38.51 -0.09 -9.53
N ALA A 3 -38.89 -1.19 -10.17
CA ALA A 3 -38.81 -2.57 -9.64
C ALA A 3 -37.40 -2.94 -9.14
N PHE A 4 -36.37 -2.34 -9.76
CA PHE A 4 -34.98 -2.43 -9.34
C PHE A 4 -34.69 -1.88 -7.93
N LEU A 5 -35.31 -0.75 -7.56
CA LEU A 5 -35.15 -0.20 -6.21
C LEU A 5 -35.89 -1.04 -5.16
N GLN A 6 -36.99 -1.70 -5.54
CA GLN A 6 -37.70 -2.62 -4.65
C GLN A 6 -36.95 -3.94 -4.46
N SER A 7 -36.32 -4.49 -5.50
CA SER A 7 -35.46 -5.68 -5.37
C SER A 7 -34.19 -5.38 -4.58
N ILE A 8 -33.58 -4.20 -4.75
CA ILE A 8 -32.47 -3.75 -3.90
C ILE A 8 -32.91 -3.58 -2.45
N ALA A 9 -34.07 -2.98 -2.19
CA ALA A 9 -34.58 -2.78 -0.83
C ALA A 9 -34.97 -4.09 -0.14
N ALA A 10 -35.57 -5.03 -0.86
CA ALA A 10 -35.88 -6.37 -0.34
C ALA A 10 -34.60 -7.18 -0.09
N TRP A 11 -33.62 -7.09 -0.98
CA TRP A 11 -32.30 -7.67 -0.78
C TRP A 11 -31.62 -7.09 0.47
N LEU A 12 -31.57 -5.75 0.60
CA LEU A 12 -31.06 -5.03 1.79
C LEU A 12 -31.80 -5.42 3.08
N ALA A 13 -33.11 -5.69 3.03
CA ALA A 13 -33.87 -6.15 4.19
C ALA A 13 -33.51 -7.59 4.63
N THR A 14 -32.97 -8.40 3.70
CA THR A 14 -32.41 -9.73 3.98
C THR A 14 -30.89 -9.72 4.21
N VAL A 15 -30.24 -8.55 4.11
CA VAL A 15 -28.79 -8.42 4.29
C VAL A 15 -28.45 -8.72 5.75
N ARG A 16 -27.84 -9.87 5.94
CA ARG A 16 -27.15 -10.27 7.17
C ARG A 16 -25.88 -9.44 7.31
N GLY A 17 -26.03 -8.19 7.76
CA GLY A 17 -24.94 -7.22 7.87
C GLY A 17 -23.78 -7.70 8.73
N ASP A 18 -24.03 -8.61 9.67
CA ASP A 18 -23.05 -9.36 10.44
C ASP A 18 -22.09 -10.16 9.52
N LEU A 19 -22.62 -10.89 8.55
CA LEU A 19 -21.81 -11.69 7.62
C LEU A 19 -20.97 -10.81 6.69
N TYR A 20 -21.56 -9.75 6.15
CA TYR A 20 -20.82 -8.80 5.30
C TYR A 20 -19.72 -8.07 6.07
N ALA A 21 -19.98 -7.66 7.32
CA ALA A 21 -18.98 -7.04 8.17
C ALA A 21 -17.81 -8.00 8.44
N ILE A 22 -18.09 -9.27 8.76
CA ILE A 22 -17.05 -10.30 8.98
C ILE A 22 -16.21 -10.49 7.72
N THR A 23 -16.84 -10.65 6.56
CA THR A 23 -16.11 -10.80 5.28
C THR A 23 -15.28 -9.58 4.94
N ALA A 24 -15.82 -8.37 5.13
CA ALA A 24 -15.11 -7.11 4.89
C ALA A 24 -13.88 -6.98 5.80
N VAL A 25 -14.03 -7.25 7.10
CA VAL A 25 -12.93 -7.19 8.06
C VAL A 25 -11.83 -8.19 7.69
N MET A 26 -12.20 -9.42 7.34
CA MET A 26 -11.21 -10.42 6.90
C MET A 26 -10.45 -9.99 5.65
N ALA A 27 -11.15 -9.43 4.66
CA ALA A 27 -10.52 -8.92 3.44
C ALA A 27 -9.59 -7.73 3.72
N ILE A 28 -9.95 -6.85 4.65
CA ILE A 28 -9.11 -5.72 5.09
C ILE A 28 -7.86 -6.23 5.80
N VAL A 29 -8.01 -7.16 6.76
CA VAL A 29 -6.88 -7.74 7.51
C VAL A 29 -5.90 -8.41 6.56
N TRP A 30 -6.41 -9.16 5.57
CA TRP A 30 -5.55 -9.77 4.56
C TRP A 30 -4.83 -8.73 3.71
N ALA A 31 -5.55 -7.76 3.15
CA ALA A 31 -4.96 -6.69 2.34
C ALA A 31 -3.92 -5.87 3.13
N ALA A 32 -4.18 -5.60 4.41
CA ALA A 32 -3.23 -4.95 5.30
C ALA A 32 -1.96 -5.79 5.48
N SER A 33 -2.09 -7.11 5.64
CA SER A 33 -0.93 -8.01 5.72
C SER A 33 -0.06 -7.98 4.46
N GLU A 34 -0.67 -7.88 3.27
CA GLU A 34 0.07 -7.74 2.01
C GLU A 34 0.85 -6.43 1.94
N VAL A 35 0.26 -5.32 2.40
CA VAL A 35 0.95 -4.03 2.48
C VAL A 35 2.11 -4.09 3.47
N VAL A 36 1.92 -4.72 4.63
CA VAL A 36 3.00 -4.87 5.63
C VAL A 36 4.15 -5.70 5.09
N ILE A 37 3.86 -6.82 4.42
CA ILE A 37 4.88 -7.69 3.81
C ILE A 37 5.57 -6.99 2.63
N GLY A 38 4.83 -6.21 1.84
CA GLY A 38 5.37 -5.50 0.67
C GLY A 38 6.27 -4.30 1.02
N TYR A 39 6.17 -3.77 2.25
CA TYR A 39 6.93 -2.59 2.69
C TYR A 39 7.57 -2.82 4.08
N PRO A 40 8.52 -3.76 4.20
CA PRO A 40 9.09 -4.17 5.49
C PRO A 40 9.80 -3.03 6.24
N ASP A 41 10.39 -2.08 5.53
CA ASP A 41 11.13 -0.97 6.14
C ASP A 41 10.21 0.07 6.81
N ARG A 42 8.95 0.18 6.35
CA ARG A 42 8.00 1.23 6.79
C ARG A 42 6.54 0.75 6.80
N PRO A 43 6.20 -0.35 7.50
CA PRO A 43 4.90 -1.00 7.38
C PRO A 43 3.74 -0.11 7.86
N VAL A 44 3.91 0.57 9.01
CA VAL A 44 2.88 1.44 9.57
C VAL A 44 2.65 2.68 8.71
N ARG A 45 3.70 3.24 8.09
CA ARG A 45 3.53 4.39 7.18
C ARG A 45 2.87 3.98 5.88
N ALA A 46 3.26 2.83 5.31
CA ALA A 46 2.64 2.28 4.11
C ALA A 46 1.11 2.08 4.31
N LEU A 47 0.69 1.52 5.43
CA LEU A 47 -0.73 1.32 5.77
C LEU A 47 -1.54 2.62 5.89
N ARG A 48 -0.90 3.73 6.25
CA ARG A 48 -1.56 5.03 6.42
C ARG A 48 -1.68 5.83 5.12
N THR A 49 -1.10 5.34 4.03
CA THR A 49 -1.19 6.01 2.73
C THR A 49 -2.59 5.87 2.12
N GLY A 50 -2.99 6.86 1.32
CA GLY A 50 -4.28 6.81 0.62
C GLY A 50 -4.40 5.59 -0.30
N GLY A 51 -3.30 5.19 -0.94
CA GLY A 51 -3.24 3.98 -1.78
C GLY A 51 -3.55 2.70 -1.02
N ALA A 52 -3.02 2.54 0.21
CA ALA A 52 -3.33 1.39 1.04
C ALA A 52 -4.81 1.36 1.47
N TRP A 53 -5.39 2.51 1.83
CA TRP A 53 -6.82 2.60 2.17
C TRP A 53 -7.72 2.25 0.99
N VAL A 54 -7.43 2.77 -0.20
CA VAL A 54 -8.18 2.43 -1.41
C VAL A 54 -8.08 0.93 -1.72
N LEU A 55 -6.88 0.36 -1.59
CA LEU A 55 -6.67 -1.08 -1.80
C LEU A 55 -7.47 -1.93 -0.80
N MET A 56 -7.41 -1.60 0.49
CA MET A 56 -8.14 -2.30 1.55
C MET A 56 -9.66 -2.20 1.35
N LEU A 57 -10.17 -1.02 1.03
CA LEU A 57 -11.60 -0.80 0.78
C LEU A 57 -12.08 -1.52 -0.48
N ALA A 58 -11.31 -1.46 -1.56
CA ALA A 58 -11.62 -2.20 -2.79
C ALA A 58 -11.68 -3.70 -2.52
N ASN A 59 -10.73 -4.25 -1.77
CA ASN A 59 -10.74 -5.66 -1.38
C ASN A 59 -11.94 -6.02 -0.52
N ALA A 60 -12.31 -5.18 0.44
CA ALA A 60 -13.52 -5.37 1.25
C ALA A 60 -14.79 -5.40 0.38
N LEU A 61 -14.91 -4.46 -0.56
CA LEU A 61 -16.05 -4.38 -1.47
C LEU A 61 -16.15 -5.61 -2.38
N PHE A 62 -15.05 -6.03 -2.99
CA PHE A 62 -15.03 -7.21 -3.85
C PHE A 62 -15.36 -8.50 -3.08
N ALA A 63 -14.83 -8.65 -1.86
CA ALA A 63 -15.17 -9.79 -1.01
C ALA A 63 -16.67 -9.80 -0.62
N CYS A 64 -17.26 -8.63 -0.36
CA CYS A 64 -18.70 -8.50 -0.11
C CYS A 64 -19.53 -8.86 -1.34
N VAL A 65 -19.11 -8.46 -2.55
CA VAL A 65 -19.77 -8.85 -3.80
C VAL A 65 -19.68 -10.37 -4.02
N ALA A 66 -18.53 -10.97 -3.73
CA ALA A 66 -18.35 -12.42 -3.79
C ALA A 66 -19.25 -13.16 -2.79
N LEU A 67 -19.41 -12.61 -1.57
CA LEU A 67 -20.35 -13.15 -0.58
C LEU A 67 -21.79 -13.04 -1.05
N ALA A 68 -22.19 -11.88 -1.59
CA ALA A 68 -23.52 -11.67 -2.14
C ALA A 68 -23.83 -12.69 -3.24
N ALA A 69 -22.90 -12.88 -4.20
CA ALA A 69 -23.03 -13.87 -5.25
C ALA A 69 -23.16 -15.29 -4.67
N SER A 70 -22.34 -15.63 -3.68
CA SER A 70 -22.38 -16.95 -3.04
C SER A 70 -23.72 -17.23 -2.33
N LEU A 71 -24.25 -16.23 -1.61
CA LEU A 71 -25.55 -16.33 -0.94
C LEU A 71 -26.72 -16.36 -1.93
N THR A 72 -26.60 -15.75 -3.11
CA THR A 72 -27.62 -15.89 -4.17
C THR A 72 -27.64 -17.28 -4.80
N LEU A 73 -26.49 -17.96 -4.89
CA LEU A 73 -26.39 -19.30 -5.46
C LEU A 73 -26.78 -20.39 -4.47
N ILE A 74 -26.45 -20.21 -3.19
CA ILE A 74 -26.73 -21.19 -2.12
C ILE A 74 -27.28 -20.45 -0.89
N PRO A 75 -28.57 -20.10 -0.89
CA PRO A 75 -29.17 -19.28 0.19
C PRO A 75 -29.08 -19.92 1.57
N ASP A 76 -29.19 -21.25 1.64
CA ASP A 76 -29.15 -22.02 2.90
C ASP A 76 -27.75 -22.11 3.53
N SER A 77 -26.71 -21.64 2.83
CA SER A 77 -25.33 -21.65 3.32
C SER A 77 -24.97 -20.46 4.23
N ALA A 78 -25.93 -19.57 4.51
CA ALA A 78 -25.74 -18.35 5.27
C ALA A 78 -25.24 -18.61 6.71
N SER A 79 -23.92 -18.66 6.86
CA SER A 79 -23.22 -18.95 8.12
C SER A 79 -21.97 -18.10 8.26
N VAL A 80 -21.50 -17.94 9.50
CA VAL A 80 -20.24 -17.22 9.79
C VAL A 80 -19.06 -17.89 9.10
N TRP A 81 -19.04 -19.22 9.02
CA TRP A 81 -18.00 -19.97 8.33
C TRP A 81 -17.97 -19.68 6.83
N MET A 82 -19.14 -19.53 6.20
CA MET A 82 -19.22 -19.11 4.81
C MET A 82 -18.65 -17.70 4.61
N ALA A 83 -18.99 -16.76 5.50
CA ALA A 83 -18.46 -15.39 5.44
C ALA A 83 -16.93 -15.33 5.59
N LEU A 84 -16.37 -16.09 6.54
CA LEU A 84 -14.93 -16.22 6.73
C LEU A 84 -14.26 -16.89 5.53
N GLY A 85 -14.85 -17.99 5.05
CA GLY A 85 -14.36 -18.74 3.89
C GLY A 85 -14.30 -17.87 2.64
N VAL A 86 -15.37 -17.16 2.33
CA VAL A 86 -15.39 -16.24 1.17
C VAL A 86 -14.36 -15.13 1.33
N GLY A 87 -14.24 -14.52 2.52
CA GLY A 87 -13.25 -13.46 2.77
C GLY A 87 -11.81 -13.91 2.53
N LEU A 88 -11.46 -15.15 2.92
CA LEU A 88 -10.14 -15.73 2.71
C LEU A 88 -9.94 -16.25 1.27
N SER A 89 -10.91 -17.01 0.76
CA SER A 89 -10.83 -17.63 -0.57
C SER A 89 -10.85 -16.62 -1.71
N TRP A 90 -11.50 -15.46 -1.53
CA TRP A 90 -11.46 -14.39 -2.52
C TRP A 90 -10.04 -13.92 -2.83
N GLN A 91 -9.18 -13.85 -1.82
CA GLN A 91 -7.78 -13.44 -1.99
C GLN A 91 -6.98 -14.47 -2.78
N ALA A 92 -7.22 -15.77 -2.51
CA ALA A 92 -6.65 -16.85 -3.31
C ALA A 92 -7.15 -16.81 -4.75
N MET A 93 -8.42 -16.43 -4.98
CA MET A 93 -9.01 -16.30 -6.31
C MET A 93 -8.39 -15.15 -7.12
N LEU A 94 -8.17 -14.00 -6.49
CA LEU A 94 -7.48 -12.85 -7.09
C LEU A 94 -6.04 -13.21 -7.49
N ARG A 95 -5.32 -13.93 -6.64
CA ARG A 95 -3.94 -14.38 -6.91
C ARG A 95 -3.86 -15.52 -7.92
N GLY A 96 -4.88 -16.39 -7.94
CA GLY A 96 -4.98 -17.54 -8.83
C GLY A 96 -5.28 -17.18 -10.28
N GLY A 97 -5.56 -15.91 -10.58
CA GLY A 97 -5.77 -15.44 -11.95
C GLY A 97 -6.98 -16.08 -12.62
N ILE A 98 -8.02 -16.46 -11.85
CA ILE A 98 -9.24 -17.02 -12.43
C ILE A 98 -9.82 -15.98 -13.38
N ASN A 99 -9.77 -16.28 -14.67
CA ASN A 99 -10.20 -15.40 -15.73
C ASN A 99 -11.73 -15.39 -15.73
N ILE A 100 -12.34 -14.59 -14.84
CA ILE A 100 -13.78 -14.38 -14.84
C ILE A 100 -14.08 -13.71 -16.17
N GLN A 101 -14.85 -14.41 -17.01
CA GLN A 101 -15.23 -13.94 -18.34
C GLN A 101 -15.70 -12.49 -18.27
N PRO A 102 -15.33 -11.67 -19.26
CA PRO A 102 -15.67 -10.27 -19.24
C PRO A 102 -17.18 -10.06 -19.10
N VAL A 103 -17.56 -9.11 -18.26
CA VAL A 103 -18.96 -8.65 -18.16
C VAL A 103 -19.34 -8.12 -19.55
N PRO A 104 -20.33 -8.71 -20.24
CA PRO A 104 -20.74 -8.22 -21.55
C PRO A 104 -21.38 -6.86 -21.36
N ILE A 105 -20.67 -5.81 -21.76
CA ILE A 105 -21.25 -4.47 -21.91
C ILE A 105 -22.09 -4.55 -23.17
N SER A 106 -23.40 -4.72 -23.04
CA SER A 106 -24.31 -4.78 -24.18
C SER A 106 -24.30 -3.43 -24.91
N SER A 107 -23.46 -3.31 -25.94
CA SER A 107 -23.69 -2.37 -27.03
C SER A 107 -25.04 -2.72 -27.65
N ALA A 108 -25.90 -1.71 -27.82
CA ALA A 108 -27.28 -1.82 -28.28
C ALA A 108 -27.48 -2.80 -29.47
N PRO A 109 -28.65 -3.47 -29.55
CA PRO A 109 -28.94 -4.46 -30.58
C PRO A 109 -29.00 -3.79 -31.95
N GLY A 110 -27.96 -3.98 -32.77
CA GLY A 110 -27.92 -3.47 -34.15
C GLY A 110 -26.54 -3.21 -34.74
N ALA A 111 -25.47 -3.19 -33.94
CA ALA A 111 -24.12 -3.03 -34.47
C ALA A 111 -23.47 -4.39 -34.73
N GLY A 112 -23.54 -4.86 -35.98
CA GLY A 112 -22.73 -5.98 -36.46
C GLY A 112 -21.24 -5.67 -36.29
N GLY A 113 -20.51 -6.57 -35.63
CA GLY A 113 -19.10 -6.43 -35.31
C GLY A 113 -18.86 -6.72 -33.84
N GLU A 114 -18.81 -8.01 -33.49
CA GLU A 114 -18.47 -8.52 -32.17
C GLU A 114 -17.03 -8.14 -31.78
N GLN A 115 -16.83 -6.91 -31.30
CA GLN A 115 -15.76 -6.61 -30.36
C GLN A 115 -16.40 -6.50 -28.99
N SER A 116 -16.50 -7.66 -28.33
CA SER A 116 -16.62 -7.72 -26.89
C SER A 116 -15.41 -6.99 -26.31
N LEU A 117 -15.55 -5.68 -26.07
CA LEU A 117 -14.64 -4.85 -25.28
C LEU A 117 -14.84 -5.20 -23.80
N GLY A 118 -14.62 -6.48 -23.52
CA GLY A 118 -14.68 -7.05 -22.21
C GLY A 118 -13.32 -6.91 -21.55
N VAL A 119 -13.11 -5.91 -20.71
CA VAL A 119 -11.92 -5.89 -19.86
C VAL A 119 -12.14 -6.93 -18.75
N PRO A 120 -11.31 -7.97 -18.66
CA PRO A 120 -11.51 -9.00 -17.66
C PRO A 120 -11.24 -8.41 -16.26
N LEU A 121 -12.00 -8.86 -15.26
CA LEU A 121 -11.97 -8.28 -13.90
C LEU A 121 -10.59 -8.36 -13.24
N ASN A 122 -9.81 -9.39 -13.59
CA ASN A 122 -8.43 -9.56 -13.17
C ASN A 122 -7.53 -8.40 -13.65
N GLU A 123 -7.68 -7.95 -14.89
CA GLU A 123 -6.92 -6.85 -15.48
C GLU A 123 -7.32 -5.51 -14.83
N LEU A 124 -8.61 -5.29 -14.58
CA LEU A 124 -9.07 -4.12 -13.82
C LEU A 124 -8.51 -4.09 -12.41
N TYR A 125 -8.52 -5.24 -11.73
CA TYR A 125 -7.94 -5.38 -10.39
C TYR A 125 -6.43 -5.16 -10.40
N ALA A 126 -5.69 -5.72 -11.37
CA ALA A 126 -4.25 -5.52 -11.51
C ALA A 126 -3.89 -4.06 -11.78
N ARG A 127 -4.68 -3.35 -12.59
CA ARG A 127 -4.53 -1.89 -12.80
C ARG A 127 -4.81 -1.09 -11.54
N LEU A 128 -5.88 -1.43 -10.81
CA LEU A 128 -6.19 -0.79 -9.54
C LEU A 128 -5.09 -1.02 -8.52
N GLN A 129 -4.58 -2.25 -8.42
CA GLN A 129 -3.51 -2.62 -7.52
C GLN A 129 -2.22 -1.87 -7.86
N SER A 130 -1.81 -1.86 -9.13
CA SER A 130 -0.61 -1.13 -9.57
C SER A 130 -0.74 0.38 -9.37
N PHE A 131 -1.93 0.96 -9.56
CA PHE A 131 -2.20 2.34 -9.21
C PHE A 131 -2.05 2.58 -7.70
N CYS A 132 -2.63 1.72 -6.85
CA CYS A 132 -2.52 1.85 -5.39
C CYS A 132 -1.07 1.73 -4.91
N VAL A 133 -0.32 0.77 -5.44
CA VAL A 133 1.12 0.60 -5.20
C VAL A 133 1.89 1.84 -5.62
N GLY A 134 1.60 2.39 -6.81
CA GLY A 134 2.21 3.64 -7.28
C GLY A 134 1.92 4.83 -6.36
N GLN A 135 0.71 4.94 -5.81
CA GLN A 135 0.36 5.97 -4.82
C GLN A 135 1.13 5.80 -3.50
N ILE A 136 1.23 4.56 -2.99
CA ILE A 136 2.03 4.25 -1.80
C ILE A 136 3.49 4.67 -2.02
N GLN A 137 4.08 4.26 -3.13
CA GLN A 137 5.47 4.58 -3.47
C GLN A 137 5.70 6.08 -3.61
N ARG A 138 4.84 6.79 -4.34
CA ARG A 138 4.94 8.25 -4.50
C ARG A 138 4.88 8.98 -3.16
N GLN A 139 3.98 8.57 -2.26
CA GLN A 139 3.88 9.19 -0.95
C GLN A 139 5.12 8.92 -0.10
N LEU A 140 5.63 7.68 -0.08
CA LEU A 140 6.84 7.32 0.67
C LEU A 140 8.09 8.01 0.12
N VAL A 141 8.23 8.14 -1.20
CA VAL A 141 9.32 8.87 -1.85
C VAL A 141 9.20 10.37 -1.56
N GLY A 142 8.00 10.95 -1.67
CA GLY A 142 7.75 12.35 -1.34
C GLY A 142 8.15 12.68 0.10
N GLU A 143 7.73 11.86 1.07
CA GLU A 143 8.14 12.01 2.47
C GLU A 143 9.66 11.91 2.65
N ARG A 144 10.33 11.06 1.87
CA ARG A 144 11.78 10.89 1.90
C ARG A 144 12.48 12.14 1.36
N VAL A 145 12.05 12.66 0.20
CA VAL A 145 12.60 13.87 -0.41
C VAL A 145 12.39 15.09 0.50
N THR A 146 11.18 15.29 1.02
CA THR A 146 10.91 16.41 1.94
C THR A 146 11.78 16.35 3.19
N LEU A 147 12.07 15.16 3.71
CA LEU A 147 12.99 15.01 4.84
C LEU A 147 14.44 15.32 4.46
N MET A 148 14.88 14.93 3.26
CA MET A 148 16.21 15.27 2.74
C MET A 148 16.36 16.78 2.58
N GLU A 149 15.41 17.45 1.95
CA GLU A 149 15.41 18.91 1.79
C GLU A 149 15.45 19.63 3.14
N GLN A 150 14.65 19.18 4.11
CA GLN A 150 14.66 19.76 5.45
C GLN A 150 15.96 19.52 6.22
N ALA A 151 16.63 18.40 5.96
CA ALA A 151 17.92 18.10 6.56
C ALA A 151 19.03 18.97 5.95
N ILE A 152 19.11 19.05 4.62
CA ILE A 152 20.05 19.93 3.89
C ILE A 152 19.89 21.37 4.34
N ALA A 153 18.64 21.86 4.47
CA ALA A 153 18.40 23.24 4.84
C ALA A 153 18.76 23.61 6.29
N LYS A 154 19.10 22.65 7.15
CA LYS A 154 19.19 22.88 8.61
C LYS A 154 20.34 22.18 9.34
N LEU A 155 20.97 21.20 8.70
CA LEU A 155 22.03 20.42 9.29
C LEU A 155 23.26 20.55 8.43
N ASP A 156 24.36 20.95 9.05
CA ASP A 156 25.63 21.00 8.36
C ASP A 156 26.17 19.58 8.14
N THR A 157 27.02 19.42 7.13
CA THR A 157 27.74 18.17 6.83
C THR A 157 28.33 17.44 8.07
N PRO A 158 29.02 18.08 9.03
CA PRO A 158 29.54 17.39 10.22
C PRO A 158 28.46 16.82 11.14
N ASP A 159 27.31 17.49 11.26
CA ASP A 159 26.18 16.99 12.03
C ASP A 159 25.57 15.76 11.37
N LEU A 160 25.42 15.80 10.04
CA LEU A 160 24.95 14.65 9.26
C LEU A 160 25.90 13.45 9.39
N ALA A 161 27.21 13.67 9.32
CA ALA A 161 28.19 12.60 9.50
C ALA A 161 28.14 11.99 10.90
N ARG A 162 27.96 12.83 11.94
CA ARG A 162 27.77 12.36 13.32
C ARG A 162 26.50 11.52 13.45
N ILE A 163 25.38 11.95 12.86
CA ILE A 163 24.12 11.19 12.89
C ILE A 163 24.29 9.86 12.16
N ALA A 164 24.95 9.84 10.99
CA ALA A 164 25.21 8.63 10.23
C ALA A 164 26.02 7.61 11.05
N ARG A 165 27.10 8.04 11.71
CA ARG A 165 27.89 7.18 12.61
C ARG A 165 27.04 6.62 13.75
N LEU A 166 26.21 7.47 14.39
CA LEU A 166 25.33 7.02 15.49
C LEU A 166 24.30 5.99 15.03
N VAL A 167 23.71 6.17 13.84
CA VAL A 167 22.73 5.24 13.29
C VAL A 167 23.39 3.90 12.96
N ILE A 168 24.56 3.92 12.32
CA ILE A 168 25.32 2.70 12.00
C ILE A 168 25.78 1.99 13.28
N ALA A 169 26.31 2.72 14.27
CA ALA A 169 26.75 2.15 15.54
C ALA A 169 25.60 1.55 16.37
N ALA A 170 24.39 2.08 16.21
CA ALA A 170 23.20 1.57 16.89
C ALA A 170 22.64 0.30 16.23
N LEU A 171 22.92 0.08 14.94
CA LEU A 171 22.66 -1.19 14.28
C LEU A 171 23.75 -2.18 14.73
N ALA A 172 23.34 -3.35 15.22
CA ALA A 172 24.25 -4.37 15.77
C ALA A 172 25.30 -4.89 14.75
N GLU A 173 25.20 -4.49 13.49
CA GLU A 173 26.15 -4.73 12.39
C GLU A 173 26.85 -3.43 11.97
N ALA A 174 27.48 -2.73 12.91
CA ALA A 174 28.38 -1.63 12.57
C ALA A 174 29.59 -2.20 11.80
N THR A 175 29.50 -2.25 10.46
CA THR A 175 30.60 -2.74 9.63
C THR A 175 31.66 -1.64 9.51
N ALA A 176 32.93 -2.02 9.67
CA ALA A 176 34.06 -1.13 9.39
C ALA A 176 33.97 -0.49 7.98
N GLU A 177 33.29 -1.15 7.05
CA GLU A 177 32.98 -0.65 5.71
C GLU A 177 32.08 0.59 5.72
N ALA A 178 31.03 0.62 6.54
CA ALA A 178 30.12 1.76 6.62
C ALA A 178 30.82 2.99 7.23
N GLU A 179 31.73 2.78 8.18
CA GLU A 179 32.53 3.83 8.79
C GLU A 179 33.59 4.38 7.82
N GLN A 180 34.27 3.49 7.07
CA GLN A 180 35.15 3.87 5.96
C GLN A 180 34.40 4.63 4.86
N TYR A 181 33.15 4.26 4.57
CA TYR A 181 32.32 4.95 3.60
C TYR A 181 31.99 6.38 4.04
N ILE A 182 31.63 6.60 5.31
CA ILE A 182 31.43 7.95 5.87
C ILE A 182 32.72 8.77 5.75
N GLN A 183 33.85 8.19 6.18
CA GLN A 183 35.14 8.88 6.13
C GLN A 183 35.54 9.24 4.69
N LYS A 184 35.23 8.35 3.73
CA LYS A 184 35.41 8.62 2.30
C LYS A 184 34.56 9.80 1.85
N ILE A 185 33.29 9.88 2.25
CA ILE A 185 32.42 11.01 1.91
C ILE A 185 32.96 12.34 2.48
N GLU A 186 33.41 12.35 3.74
CA GLU A 186 33.96 13.55 4.39
C GLU A 186 35.29 14.01 3.76
N THR A 187 36.16 13.07 3.39
CA THR A 187 37.54 13.35 2.94
C THR A 187 37.63 13.57 1.42
N SER A 188 36.62 13.17 0.64
CA SER A 188 36.64 13.29 -0.82
C SER A 188 36.53 14.75 -1.26
N SER A 189 37.65 15.35 -1.71
CA SER A 189 37.71 16.71 -2.28
C SER A 189 36.88 16.88 -3.56
N ASP A 190 36.60 15.78 -4.25
CA ASP A 190 35.92 15.79 -5.56
C ASP A 190 34.39 15.94 -5.44
N LEU A 191 33.84 15.88 -4.22
CA LEU A 191 32.41 16.02 -3.97
C LEU A 191 32.09 17.45 -3.53
N SER A 192 31.10 18.07 -4.19
CA SER A 192 30.45 19.29 -3.71
C SER A 192 29.80 19.04 -2.34
N GLU A 193 29.67 20.09 -1.54
CA GLU A 193 29.09 20.04 -0.19
C GLU A 193 27.68 19.42 -0.20
N GLU A 194 26.80 19.94 -1.06
CA GLU A 194 25.44 19.40 -1.27
C GLU A 194 25.44 17.90 -1.59
N ARG A 195 26.39 17.42 -2.40
CA ARG A 195 26.48 16.00 -2.76
C ARG A 195 26.91 15.14 -1.57
N ARG A 196 27.78 15.65 -0.69
CA ARG A 196 28.16 14.95 0.55
C ARG A 196 26.96 14.84 1.50
N GLU A 197 26.20 15.92 1.65
CA GLU A 197 24.99 15.94 2.48
C GLU A 197 23.96 14.93 1.98
N ILE A 198 23.67 14.92 0.68
CA ILE A 198 22.76 13.94 0.05
C ILE A 198 23.20 12.51 0.32
N MET A 199 24.50 12.22 0.19
CA MET A 199 25.05 10.87 0.43
C MET A 199 24.94 10.46 1.91
N LEU A 200 25.27 11.35 2.85
CA LEU A 200 25.14 11.10 4.28
C LEU A 200 23.68 10.92 4.70
N ILE A 201 22.78 11.76 4.20
CA ILE A 201 21.35 11.63 4.46
C ILE A 201 20.81 10.32 3.88
N SER A 202 21.21 9.95 2.66
CA SER A 202 20.80 8.68 2.05
C SER A 202 21.25 7.50 2.90
N LEU A 203 22.51 7.50 3.35
CA LEU A 203 23.06 6.50 4.25
C LEU A 203 22.27 6.40 5.56
N ILE A 204 21.92 7.54 6.18
CA ILE A 204 21.07 7.57 7.39
C ILE A 204 19.70 6.94 7.10
N LEU A 205 19.08 7.28 5.97
CA LEU A 205 17.74 6.84 5.62
C LEU A 205 17.67 5.36 5.25
N ASP A 206 18.68 4.83 4.56
CA ASP A 206 18.79 3.41 4.20
C ASP A 206 19.05 2.53 5.42
N ASN A 207 19.71 3.07 6.44
CA ASN A 207 19.95 2.40 7.72
C ASN A 207 18.82 2.65 8.76
N GLY A 208 17.61 2.99 8.31
CA GLY A 208 16.44 3.17 9.20
C GLY A 208 16.48 4.42 10.10
N GLY A 209 17.50 5.28 9.98
CA GLY A 209 17.70 6.48 10.80
C GLY A 209 16.76 7.66 10.50
N ALA A 210 15.68 7.44 9.75
CA ALA A 210 14.76 8.49 9.32
C ALA A 210 14.07 9.21 10.51
N ASP A 211 13.84 8.50 11.61
CA ASP A 211 13.19 9.08 12.80
C ASP A 211 14.18 9.92 13.62
N VAL A 212 15.42 9.47 13.74
CA VAL A 212 16.53 10.23 14.34
C VAL A 212 16.79 11.51 13.56
N LEU A 213 16.84 11.42 12.23
CA LEU A 213 17.02 12.58 11.37
C LEU A 213 15.86 13.58 11.53
N ARG A 214 14.61 13.12 11.54
CA ARG A 214 13.44 13.98 11.79
C ARG A 214 13.49 14.66 13.15
N GLN A 215 13.95 13.97 14.18
CA GLN A 215 14.09 14.55 15.51
C GLN A 215 15.13 15.68 15.51
N ARG A 216 16.31 15.44 14.92
CA ARG A 216 17.40 16.44 14.84
C ARG A 216 17.00 17.70 14.06
N VAL A 217 16.34 17.52 12.92
CA VAL A 217 15.77 18.62 12.11
C VAL A 217 14.73 19.44 12.89
N ARG A 218 14.00 18.82 13.83
CA ARG A 218 13.03 19.51 14.69
C ARG A 218 13.68 20.24 15.86
N GLU A 219 14.76 19.70 16.42
CA GLU A 219 15.52 20.34 17.50
C GLU A 219 16.19 21.63 17.02
N GLN A 220 16.83 21.60 15.85
CA GLN A 220 17.39 22.79 15.18
C GLN A 220 16.34 23.84 14.80
N ARG A 221 15.05 23.48 14.72
CA ARG A 221 13.96 24.46 14.48
C ARG A 221 13.57 25.25 15.73
N LYS A 222 13.90 24.72 16.92
CA LYS A 222 13.51 25.30 18.21
C LYS A 222 14.63 26.11 18.86
N ALA A 223 15.87 25.87 18.44
CA ALA A 223 17.02 26.72 18.75
C ALA A 223 16.95 28.02 17.93
#